data_AF-A0A3Q1HFR3-F1
#
_entry.id   AF-A0A3Q1HFR3-F1
#
_cell.length_a   1.000
_cell.length_b   1.000
_cell.length_c   1.000
_cell.angle_alpha   90.00
_cell.angle_beta   90.00
_cell.angle_gamma   90.00
#
_symmetry.space_group_name_H-M   'P 1'
#
loop_
_entity.id
_entity.type
_entity.pdbx_description
1 polymer ?
#
loop_
_entity_poly.entity_id
_entity_poly.type
_entity_poly.pdbx_seq_one_letter_code
_entity_poly.pdbx_strand_id
1 'polypeptide(L)'
;MVNQHIRFFNAATHCFPGATVPVILDKLPSLLDSLPSSIVRVIVHVGSCDTTRQHSELTKKDFNALFSFLKSCGKSVFISGPIPTLGRGIGRFSRILSLHTWLQSACMSQHIGFIDNFNLFWDRPSFFRNDESRLLFLK
;
A
#
# COMPACT_ATOMS: atom_id res chain seq x y z
N MET A 1 5.45 13.20 -14.80
CA MET A 1 5.76 12.74 -13.42
C MET A 1 5.53 13.90 -12.48
N VAL A 2 4.44 13.90 -11.71
CA VAL A 2 4.16 14.93 -10.71
C VAL A 2 4.21 14.24 -9.35
N ASN A 3 5.30 14.42 -8.62
CA ASN A 3 5.40 14.02 -7.22
C ASN A 3 4.73 15.11 -6.39
N GLN A 4 3.57 14.82 -5.79
CA GLN A 4 2.95 15.73 -4.82
C GLN A 4 3.49 15.44 -3.42
N HIS A 5 4.35 16.32 -2.92
CA HIS A 5 4.81 16.33 -1.53
C HIS A 5 3.86 17.15 -0.67
N ILE A 6 2.83 16.52 -0.12
CA ILE A 6 2.00 17.14 0.92
C ILE A 6 2.72 16.94 2.26
N ARG A 7 3.24 18.03 2.84
CA ARG A 7 3.92 18.04 4.14
C ARG A 7 2.89 18.35 5.23
N PHE A 8 2.54 17.35 6.03
CA PHE A 8 1.98 17.61 7.36
C PHE A 8 3.15 17.82 8.31
N PHE A 9 2.99 18.65 9.34
CA PHE A 9 4.07 19.16 10.20
C PHE A 9 4.95 18.10 10.91
N ASN A 10 4.64 16.79 10.77
CA ASN A 10 5.44 15.66 11.23
C ASN A 10 5.16 14.36 10.43
N ALA A 11 4.76 14.47 9.16
CA ALA A 11 4.54 13.32 8.29
C ALA A 11 5.02 13.62 6.87
N ALA A 12 5.66 12.63 6.26
CA ALA A 12 6.13 12.70 4.88
C ALA A 12 5.22 11.81 4.02
N THR A 13 4.70 12.36 2.93
CA THR A 13 3.89 11.60 1.97
C THR A 13 4.65 11.49 0.66
N HIS A 14 4.80 10.28 0.14
CA HIS A 14 5.42 10.03 -1.16
C HIS A 14 4.44 9.23 -2.02
N CYS A 15 3.95 9.83 -3.10
CA CYS A 15 3.00 9.19 -4.01
C CYS A 15 3.72 8.76 -5.29
N PHE A 16 3.48 7.53 -5.71
CA PHE A 16 3.98 6.99 -6.98
C PHE A 16 2.80 6.49 -7.81
N PRO A 17 2.14 7.37 -8.58
CA PRO A 17 0.97 7.00 -9.36
C PRO A 17 1.28 5.84 -10.32
N GLY A 18 0.46 4.80 -10.30
CA GLY A 18 0.65 3.63 -11.16
C GLY A 18 1.71 2.63 -10.68
N ALA A 19 2.39 2.89 -9.57
CA ALA A 19 3.43 1.98 -9.07
C ALA A 19 2.84 0.67 -8.55
N THR A 20 3.49 -0.43 -8.93
CA THR A 20 3.28 -1.79 -8.43
C THR A 20 4.20 -2.06 -7.24
N VAL A 21 3.97 -3.18 -6.54
CA VAL A 21 4.80 -3.58 -5.38
C VAL A 21 6.31 -3.59 -5.69
N PRO A 22 6.80 -4.15 -6.81
CA PRO A 22 8.23 -4.12 -7.13
C PRO A 22 8.79 -2.70 -7.29
N VAL A 23 8.03 -1.79 -7.90
CA VAL A 23 8.46 -0.39 -8.09
C VAL A 23 8.56 0.33 -6.75
N ILE A 24 7.63 0.06 -5.84
CA ILE A 24 7.67 0.59 -4.48
C ILE A 24 8.86 0.02 -3.71
N LEU A 25 9.11 -1.29 -3.83
CA LEU A 25 10.23 -1.96 -3.17
C LEU A 25 11.59 -1.43 -3.64
N ASP A 26 11.74 -1.14 -4.93
CA ASP A 26 12.96 -0.53 -5.50
C ASP A 26 13.25 0.87 -4.92
N LYS A 27 12.20 1.67 -4.67
CA LYS A 27 12.34 3.04 -4.15
C LYS A 27 12.46 3.11 -2.63
N LEU A 28 11.90 2.14 -1.91
CA LEU A 28 11.80 2.15 -0.46
C LEU A 28 13.13 2.36 0.28
N PRO A 29 14.25 1.70 -0.10
CA PRO A 29 15.55 1.91 0.55
C PRO A 29 15.97 3.37 0.54
N SER A 30 16.03 3.97 -0.65
CA SER A 30 16.41 5.37 -0.83
C SER A 30 15.49 6.35 -0.09
N LEU A 31 14.19 6.03 -0.01
CA LEU A 31 13.24 6.83 0.74
C LEU A 31 13.51 6.73 2.23
N LEU A 32 13.62 5.53 2.79
CA LEU A 32 13.86 5.31 4.21
C LEU A 32 15.15 5.98 4.70
N ASP A 33 16.22 5.93 3.90
CA ASP A 33 17.49 6.59 4.21
C ASP A 33 17.37 8.12 4.23
N SER A 34 16.47 8.67 3.41
CA SER A 34 16.21 10.12 3.35
C SER A 34 15.28 10.63 4.46
N LEU A 35 14.61 9.73 5.20
CA LEU A 35 13.65 10.13 6.23
C LEU A 35 14.37 10.56 7.52
N PRO A 36 13.87 11.62 8.19
CA PRO A 36 14.33 11.98 9.53
C PRO A 36 14.18 10.81 10.51
N SER A 37 15.11 10.70 11.46
CA SER A 37 15.08 9.69 12.53
C SER A 37 13.84 9.79 13.43
N SER A 38 13.19 10.96 13.48
CA SER A 38 11.93 11.18 14.20
C SER A 38 10.73 10.42 13.61
N ILE A 39 10.85 9.89 12.40
CA ILE A 39 9.82 9.04 11.78
C ILE A 39 10.05 7.60 12.20
N VAL A 40 9.18 7.12 13.09
CA VAL A 40 9.24 5.75 13.63
C VAL A 40 8.14 4.85 13.05
N ARG A 41 7.18 5.39 12.29
CA ARG A 41 6.10 4.64 11.66
C ARG A 41 6.09 4.77 10.13
N VAL A 42 5.83 3.66 9.45
CA VAL A 42 5.75 3.57 7.99
C VAL A 42 4.42 2.96 7.60
N ILE A 43 3.67 3.62 6.70
CA ILE A 43 2.44 3.07 6.12
C ILE A 43 2.62 2.94 4.61
N VAL A 44 2.56 1.70 4.13
CA VAL A 44 2.64 1.40 2.70
C VAL A 44 1.25 1.10 2.16
N HIS A 45 0.76 1.96 1.26
CA HIS A 45 -0.45 1.70 0.49
C HIS A 45 -0.08 1.29 -0.94
N VAL A 46 -0.37 0.04 -1.30
CA VAL A 46 -0.05 -0.54 -2.61
C VAL A 46 -0.97 -1.72 -2.88
N GLY A 47 -1.11 -2.14 -4.14
CA GLY A 47 -1.92 -3.30 -4.54
C GLY A 47 -3.00 -2.99 -5.57
N SER A 48 -3.50 -1.75 -5.65
CA SER A 48 -4.56 -1.38 -6.60
C SER A 48 -4.10 -1.53 -8.07
N CYS A 49 -2.84 -1.17 -8.36
CA CYS A 49 -2.25 -1.33 -9.69
C CYS A 49 -1.83 -2.78 -9.98
N ASP A 50 -1.44 -3.54 -8.95
CA ASP A 50 -1.05 -4.95 -9.08
C ASP A 50 -2.23 -5.85 -9.46
N THR A 51 -3.44 -5.51 -9.00
CA THR A 51 -4.70 -6.18 -9.41
C THR A 51 -5.07 -5.95 -10.87
N THR A 52 -4.26 -5.26 -11.68
CA THR A 52 -4.44 -5.23 -13.14
C THR A 52 -3.72 -6.41 -13.81
N ARG A 53 -2.55 -6.79 -13.30
CA ARG A 53 -1.74 -7.92 -13.80
C ARG A 53 -2.41 -9.23 -13.38
N GLN A 54 -2.83 -10.08 -14.32
CA GLN A 54 -3.56 -11.34 -14.04
C GLN A 54 -2.67 -12.43 -13.39
N HIS A 55 -1.62 -12.04 -12.66
CA HIS A 55 -0.60 -12.92 -12.08
C HIS A 55 -0.62 -12.79 -10.55
N SER A 56 -1.55 -13.48 -9.90
CA SER A 56 -1.73 -13.44 -8.45
C SER A 56 -0.51 -13.97 -7.69
N GLU A 57 0.10 -15.05 -8.16
CA GLU A 57 1.25 -15.67 -7.47
C GLU A 57 2.50 -14.80 -7.53
N LEU A 58 2.75 -14.13 -8.66
CA LEU A 58 3.83 -13.15 -8.77
C LEU A 58 3.60 -11.97 -7.83
N THR A 59 2.37 -11.45 -7.79
CA THR A 59 1.99 -10.36 -6.89
C THR A 59 2.22 -10.74 -5.42
N LYS A 60 1.83 -11.94 -5.00
CA LYS A 60 2.08 -12.44 -3.63
C LYS A 60 3.57 -12.56 -3.31
N LYS A 61 4.38 -13.03 -4.27
CA LYS A 61 5.84 -13.10 -4.13
C LYS A 61 6.45 -11.72 -3.93
N ASP A 62 6.00 -10.73 -4.71
CA ASP A 62 6.45 -9.35 -4.59
C ASP A 62 6.07 -8.76 -3.21
N PHE A 63 4.86 -9.03 -2.73
CA PHE A 63 4.44 -8.64 -1.37
C PHE A 63 5.26 -9.30 -0.27
N ASN A 64 5.61 -10.59 -0.41
CA ASN A 64 6.46 -11.26 0.57
C ASN A 64 7.86 -10.61 0.63
N ALA A 65 8.44 -10.24 -0.51
CA ALA A 65 9.70 -9.51 -0.55
C ALA A 65 9.57 -8.13 0.13
N LEU A 66 8.45 -7.43 -0.10
CA LEU A 66 8.14 -6.18 0.58
C LEU A 66 8.04 -6.37 2.10
N PHE A 67 7.38 -7.42 2.58
CA PHE A 67 7.27 -7.71 4.03
C PHE A 67 8.64 -7.98 4.66
N SER A 68 9.49 -8.76 3.99
CA SER A 68 10.85 -9.02 4.47
C SER A 68 11.66 -7.73 4.62
N PHE A 69 11.59 -6.83 3.63
CA PHE A 69 12.26 -5.54 3.69
C PHE A 69 11.71 -4.62 4.80
N LEU A 70 10.38 -4.55 4.93
CA LEU A 70 9.74 -3.73 5.95
C LEU A 70 10.06 -4.21 7.36
N LYS A 71 10.26 -5.51 7.57
CA LYS A 71 10.71 -6.04 8.87
C LYS A 71 12.13 -5.63 9.22
N SER A 72 13.02 -5.56 8.23
CA SER A 72 14.43 -5.21 8.47
C SER A 72 14.65 -3.70 8.64
N CYS A 73 13.65 -2.85 8.38
CA CYS A 73 13.83 -1.40 8.45
C CYS A 73 13.84 -0.80 9.87
N GLY A 74 13.56 -1.59 10.90
CA GLY A 74 13.59 -1.14 12.30
C GLY A 74 12.51 -0.11 12.68
N LYS A 75 11.49 0.06 11.85
CA LYS A 75 10.35 0.97 12.10
C LYS A 75 9.06 0.18 12.34
N SER A 76 8.07 0.83 12.96
CA SER A 76 6.72 0.27 13.09
C SER A 76 6.02 0.34 11.72
N VAL A 77 5.69 -0.82 11.16
CA VAL A 77 5.21 -0.93 9.78
C VAL A 77 3.74 -1.31 9.71
N PHE A 78 3.01 -0.63 8.83
CA PHE A 78 1.61 -0.88 8.53
C PHE A 78 1.40 -0.99 7.01
N ILE A 79 0.58 -1.96 6.61
CA ILE A 79 0.15 -2.13 5.22
C ILE A 79 -1.29 -1.68 5.12
N SER A 80 -1.54 -0.77 4.18
CA SER A 80 -2.85 -0.25 3.84
C SER A 80 -3.33 -0.97 2.59
N GLY A 81 -4.34 -1.83 2.74
CA GLY A 81 -4.86 -2.66 1.64
C GLY A 81 -5.47 -1.84 0.49
N PRO A 82 -5.64 -2.42 -0.71
CA PRO A 82 -6.16 -1.70 -1.87
C PRO A 82 -7.58 -1.18 -1.64
N ILE A 83 -7.86 0.05 -2.07
CA ILE A 83 -9.20 0.65 -1.97
C ILE A 83 -10.12 -0.02 -3.02
N PRO A 84 -11.31 -0.52 -2.64
CA PRO A 84 -12.25 -1.10 -3.60
C PRO A 84 -12.65 -0.07 -4.65
N THR A 85 -12.53 -0.37 -5.94
CA THR A 85 -13.05 0.53 -6.98
C THR A 85 -14.51 0.22 -7.27
N LEU A 86 -15.43 1.10 -6.88
CA LEU A 86 -16.83 1.05 -7.34
C LEU A 86 -16.90 1.33 -8.86
N GLY A 87 -17.61 0.49 -9.61
CA GLY A 87 -17.96 0.74 -11.02
C GLY A 87 -17.03 0.20 -12.10
N ARG A 88 -15.91 -0.48 -11.78
CA ARG A 88 -14.96 -1.01 -12.80
C ARG A 88 -15.16 -2.49 -13.17
N GLY A 89 -16.34 -3.06 -12.88
CA GLY A 89 -16.74 -4.42 -13.25
C GLY A 89 -16.47 -5.50 -12.19
N ILE A 90 -17.31 -6.54 -12.17
CA ILE A 90 -17.34 -7.63 -11.16
C ILE A 90 -15.98 -8.34 -11.06
N GLY A 91 -15.30 -8.58 -12.20
CA GLY A 91 -14.02 -9.29 -12.22
C GLY A 91 -12.85 -8.50 -11.62
N ARG A 92 -12.88 -7.17 -11.63
CA ARG A 92 -11.84 -6.36 -10.94
C ARG A 92 -12.10 -6.32 -9.44
N PHE A 93 -13.37 -6.19 -9.06
CA PHE A 93 -13.77 -6.23 -7.66
C PHE A 93 -13.38 -7.54 -6.98
N SER A 94 -13.68 -8.69 -7.60
CA SER A 94 -13.31 -10.00 -7.04
C SER A 94 -11.81 -10.14 -6.82
N ARG A 95 -10.98 -9.66 -7.76
CA ARG A 95 -9.52 -9.68 -7.64
C ARG A 95 -9.00 -8.78 -6.52
N ILE A 96 -9.56 -7.58 -6.37
CA ILE A 96 -9.20 -6.68 -5.26
C ILE A 96 -9.59 -7.32 -3.93
N LEU A 97 -10.79 -7.91 -3.84
CA LEU A 97 -11.24 -8.59 -2.63
C LEU A 97 -10.35 -9.79 -2.29
N SER A 98 -10.02 -10.64 -3.27
CA SER A 98 -9.11 -11.77 -3.07
C SER A 98 -7.71 -11.31 -2.60
N LEU A 99 -7.18 -10.23 -3.17
CA LEU A 99 -5.90 -9.66 -2.74
C LEU A 99 -6.00 -9.09 -1.32
N HIS A 100 -7.08 -8.36 -1.02
CA HIS A 100 -7.33 -7.78 0.30
C HIS A 100 -7.38 -8.85 1.40
N THR A 101 -8.19 -9.91 1.21
CA THR A 101 -8.31 -11.02 2.17
C THR A 101 -6.97 -11.74 2.35
N TRP A 102 -6.23 -11.97 1.27
CA TRP A 102 -4.90 -12.58 1.37
C TRP A 102 -3.93 -11.68 2.12
N LEU A 103 -3.89 -10.37 1.82
CA LEU A 103 -3.01 -9.40 2.49
C LEU A 103 -3.30 -9.32 3.98
N GLN A 104 -4.56 -9.33 4.39
CA GLN A 104 -4.95 -9.32 5.80
C GLN A 104 -4.37 -10.53 6.55
N SER A 105 -4.54 -11.73 5.98
CA SER A 105 -3.99 -12.96 6.55
C SER A 105 -2.45 -12.96 6.57
N ALA A 106 -1.83 -12.54 5.46
CA ALA A 106 -0.38 -12.49 5.35
C ALA A 106 0.25 -11.48 6.34
N CYS A 107 -0.34 -10.29 6.48
CA CYS A 107 0.13 -9.30 7.46
C CYS A 107 0.04 -9.84 8.88
N MET A 108 -1.07 -10.53 9.22
CA MET A 108 -1.24 -11.19 10.52
C MET A 108 -0.16 -12.25 10.77
N SER A 109 0.10 -13.15 9.81
CA SER A 109 1.17 -14.16 9.92
C SER A 109 2.57 -13.54 9.99
N GLN A 110 2.75 -12.36 9.40
CA GLN A 110 4.02 -11.65 9.40
C GLN A 110 4.17 -10.68 10.60
N HIS A 111 3.18 -10.55 11.49
CA HIS A 111 3.15 -9.55 12.58
C HIS A 111 3.32 -8.09 12.09
N ILE A 112 2.76 -7.78 10.92
CA ILE A 112 2.72 -6.43 10.36
C ILE A 112 1.32 -5.87 10.57
N GLY A 113 1.20 -4.61 10.97
CA GLY A 113 -0.10 -3.97 11.14
C GLY A 113 -0.85 -3.88 9.80
N PHE A 114 -2.13 -4.25 9.77
CA PHE A 114 -2.96 -4.14 8.57
C PHE A 114 -4.05 -3.09 8.76
N ILE A 115 -4.15 -2.15 7.82
CA ILE A 115 -5.20 -1.13 7.78
C ILE A 115 -6.24 -1.57 6.76
N ASP A 116 -7.39 -1.96 7.29
CA ASP A 116 -8.53 -2.40 6.50
C ASP A 116 -9.30 -1.20 5.95
N ASN A 117 -8.96 -0.81 4.72
CA ASN A 117 -9.70 0.20 3.97
C ASN A 117 -11.01 -0.33 3.39
N PHE A 118 -11.18 -1.65 3.27
CA PHE A 118 -12.36 -2.22 2.64
C PHE A 118 -13.59 -1.94 3.49
N ASN A 119 -13.51 -2.19 4.80
CA ASN A 119 -14.59 -1.84 5.74
C ASN A 119 -14.85 -0.32 5.85
N LEU A 120 -13.85 0.51 5.61
CA LEU A 120 -13.99 1.98 5.71
C LEU A 120 -14.65 2.63 4.48
N PHE A 121 -14.42 2.07 3.29
CA PHE A 121 -14.89 2.65 2.02
C PHE A 121 -16.03 1.85 1.37
N TRP A 122 -16.31 0.63 1.81
CA TRP A 122 -17.47 -0.13 1.34
C TRP A 122 -18.76 0.62 1.66
N ASP A 123 -19.65 0.71 0.66
CA ASP A 123 -20.97 1.36 0.74
C ASP A 123 -20.98 2.91 0.90
N ARG A 124 -19.86 3.60 0.62
CA ARG A 124 -19.83 5.08 0.61
C ARG A 124 -19.36 5.68 -0.73
N PRO A 125 -20.27 5.86 -1.70
CA PRO A 125 -19.96 6.37 -3.04
C PRO A 125 -19.25 7.74 -3.05
N SER A 126 -19.42 8.55 -2.01
CA SER A 126 -18.88 9.91 -1.90
C SER A 126 -17.36 10.00 -1.76
N PHE A 127 -16.66 8.89 -1.49
CA PHE A 127 -15.21 8.88 -1.25
C PHE A 127 -14.37 8.45 -2.45
N PHE A 128 -14.99 8.06 -3.56
CA PHE A 128 -14.26 7.61 -4.76
C PHE A 128 -13.86 8.79 -5.63
N ARG A 129 -12.66 9.34 -5.39
CA ARG A 129 -11.94 10.15 -6.39
C ARG A 129 -10.85 9.30 -7.06
N ASN A 130 -10.66 9.54 -8.35
CA ASN A 130 -9.76 8.78 -9.23
C ASN A 130 -8.33 8.69 -8.68
N ASP A 131 -7.86 7.44 -8.61
CA ASP A 131 -6.48 6.94 -8.65
C ASP A 131 -5.39 7.73 -7.92
N GLU A 132 -4.76 7.12 -6.92
CA GLU A 132 -3.34 7.32 -6.60
C GLU A 132 -2.83 6.31 -5.56
N SER A 133 -1.76 5.58 -5.87
CA SER A 133 -0.98 4.80 -4.91
C SER A 133 -0.23 5.77 -3.99
N ARG A 134 -0.58 5.84 -2.70
CA ARG A 134 -0.04 6.81 -1.74
C ARG A 134 0.78 6.15 -0.63
N LEU A 135 2.10 6.26 -0.67
CA LEU A 135 2.91 5.88 0.49
C LEU A 135 2.85 7.00 1.53
N LEU A 136 2.49 6.67 2.77
CA LEU A 136 2.31 7.63 3.85
C LEU A 136 3.25 7.27 5.00
N PHE A 137 4.19 8.13 5.34
CA PHE A 137 5.03 7.97 6.52
C PHE A 137 4.44 8.82 7.64
N LEU A 138 4.03 8.17 8.74
CA LEU A 138 3.45 8.85 9.90
C LEU A 138 4.42 8.82 11.08
N LYS A 139 4.18 9.68 12.06
CA LYS A 139 4.90 9.70 13.33
C LYS A 139 4.69 8.38 14.10
#